data_AF-A0A7X7YMA3-F1
#
_entry.id   AF-A0A7X7YMA3-F1
#
_cell.length_a   1.000
_cell.length_b   1.000
_cell.length_c   1.000
_cell.angle_alpha   90.00
_cell.angle_beta   90.00
_cell.angle_gamma   90.00
#
_symmetry.space_group_name_H-M   'P 1'
#
loop_
_entity.id
_entity.type
_entity.pdbx_description
1 polymer ?
#
loop_
_entity_poly.entity_id
_entity_poly.type
_entity_poly.pdbx_seq_one_letter_code
_entity_poly.pdbx_strand_id
1 'polypeptide(L)'
;MRLFLILMGILLFCNSAWADFKTVLTKYFETCPAAVTTELVWQNANDEYNAALLRASSKLEILMADVARYEKQLAYTSKKWALIADLIDALLDWKLAQIEKNIAEVEYNMYSEDYTNKQKAFTYGGVSETEVKIALIRRDLHLAELEYYKNYRAQLETHLKETLSVSEIPTITLPLTALPTLNEETQKKAKDGSIEIKIAQSSNEIEMTRSRLPSAGMTTASQADYSKRMAKIHELNIKSLEQDLYYDLARYHEGLKIATARLKASQDEKNLQLNQLPKVQEAHTKGYITANDYYKKVLEIYAYDRTAHHAEKEYLESLIAFLKQSNADPIAVFPLYVQTK
;
A
#
# COMPACT_ATOMS: atom_id res chain seq x y z
N MET A 1 -17.12 -24.93 41.57
CA MET A 1 -16.60 -25.50 40.30
C MET A 1 -17.35 -25.08 39.04
N ARG A 2 -18.65 -24.72 39.06
CA ARG A 2 -19.38 -24.31 37.84
C ARG A 2 -19.08 -22.88 37.32
N LEU A 3 -18.70 -21.95 38.21
CA LEU A 3 -18.34 -20.57 37.82
C LEU A 3 -16.98 -20.46 37.12
N PHE A 4 -16.04 -21.38 37.40
CA PHE A 4 -14.70 -21.36 36.83
C PHE A 4 -14.67 -21.83 35.36
N LEU A 5 -15.58 -22.74 35.00
CA LEU A 5 -15.75 -23.21 33.62
C LEU A 5 -16.43 -22.19 32.71
N ILE A 6 -17.24 -21.29 33.28
CA ILE A 6 -17.86 -20.19 32.53
C ILE A 6 -16.83 -19.08 32.25
N LEU A 7 -15.91 -18.80 33.18
CA LEU A 7 -14.80 -17.86 32.94
C LEU A 7 -13.81 -18.38 31.89
N MET A 8 -13.49 -19.68 31.89
CA MET A 8 -12.67 -20.29 30.82
C MET A 8 -13.40 -20.33 29.48
N GLY A 9 -14.73 -20.48 29.47
CA GLY A 9 -15.55 -20.40 28.26
C GLY A 9 -15.53 -19.01 27.62
N ILE A 10 -15.56 -17.94 28.41
CA ILE A 10 -15.50 -16.56 27.90
C ILE A 10 -14.07 -16.19 27.46
N LEU A 11 -13.03 -16.68 28.16
CA LEU A 11 -11.64 -16.49 27.75
C LEU A 11 -11.28 -17.22 26.44
N LEU A 12 -11.98 -18.30 26.09
CA LEU A 12 -11.81 -19.01 24.81
C LEU A 12 -12.59 -18.38 23.65
N PHE A 13 -13.58 -17.53 23.90
CA PHE A 13 -14.25 -16.72 22.86
C PHE A 13 -13.65 -15.31 22.68
N CYS A 14 -12.65 -14.92 23.49
CA CYS A 14 -11.88 -13.69 23.31
C CYS A 14 -10.61 -13.87 22.45
N ASN A 15 -10.29 -15.10 22.03
CA ASN A 15 -9.24 -15.37 21.04
C ASN A 15 -9.84 -15.62 19.65
N SER A 16 -10.66 -14.70 19.15
CA SER A 16 -10.60 -14.48 17.70
C SER A 16 -9.19 -13.95 17.46
N ALA A 17 -8.28 -14.81 17.01
CA ALA A 17 -6.94 -14.43 16.58
C ALA A 17 -7.09 -13.54 15.34
N TRP A 18 -7.48 -12.29 15.55
CA TRP A 18 -7.30 -11.22 14.60
C TRP A 18 -5.79 -11.09 14.50
N ALA A 19 -5.21 -11.58 13.42
CA ALA A 19 -3.82 -11.29 13.15
C ALA A 19 -3.71 -9.77 13.07
N ASP A 20 -3.06 -9.15 14.05
CA ASP A 20 -2.64 -7.75 13.95
C ASP A 20 -1.84 -7.62 12.64
N PHE A 21 -2.13 -6.62 11.81
CA PHE A 21 -1.45 -6.41 10.54
C PHE A 21 0.07 -6.32 10.74
N LYS A 22 0.52 -5.88 11.93
CA LYS A 22 1.92 -5.95 12.36
C LYS A 22 2.52 -7.36 12.31
N THR A 23 1.75 -8.38 12.69
CA THR A 23 2.18 -9.78 12.63
C THR A 23 2.31 -10.25 11.19
N VAL A 24 1.37 -9.85 10.32
CA VAL A 24 1.41 -10.14 8.88
C VAL A 24 2.66 -9.52 8.25
N LEU A 25 2.91 -8.23 8.51
CA LEU A 25 4.12 -7.54 8.00
C LEU A 25 5.39 -8.17 8.55
N THR A 26 5.48 -8.41 9.86
CA THR A 26 6.65 -9.05 10.47
C THR A 26 6.96 -10.38 9.79
N LYS A 27 5.96 -11.25 9.67
CA LYS A 27 6.12 -12.55 9.01
C LYS A 27 6.51 -12.41 7.53
N TYR A 28 5.91 -11.46 6.82
CA TYR A 28 6.27 -11.19 5.42
C TYR A 28 7.75 -10.80 5.31
N PHE A 29 8.26 -9.94 6.19
CA PHE A 29 9.68 -9.57 6.20
C PHE A 29 10.62 -10.70 6.64
N GLU A 30 10.13 -11.66 7.44
CA GLU A 30 10.88 -12.84 7.87
C GLU A 30 10.90 -13.97 6.85
N THR A 31 9.88 -14.09 5.99
CA THR A 31 9.69 -15.27 5.14
C THR A 31 9.75 -14.98 3.64
N CYS A 32 9.43 -13.77 3.19
CA CYS A 32 9.48 -13.41 1.78
C CYS A 32 10.94 -13.34 1.30
N PRO A 33 11.34 -14.09 0.26
CA PRO A 33 12.74 -14.11 -0.20
C PRO A 33 13.30 -12.73 -0.54
N ALA A 34 12.48 -11.85 -1.13
CA ALA A 34 12.89 -10.49 -1.48
C ALA A 34 13.14 -9.61 -0.24
N ALA A 35 12.31 -9.76 0.80
CA ALA A 35 12.46 -9.04 2.05
C ALA A 35 13.66 -9.55 2.87
N VAL A 36 13.82 -10.88 2.98
CA VAL A 36 14.97 -11.52 3.64
C VAL A 36 16.29 -11.11 2.96
N THR A 37 16.33 -11.12 1.62
CA THR A 37 17.52 -10.67 0.88
C THR A 37 17.86 -9.21 1.18
N THR A 38 16.84 -8.36 1.28
CA THR A 38 17.01 -6.94 1.62
C THR A 38 17.63 -6.76 3.01
N GLU A 39 17.18 -7.56 3.99
CA GLU A 39 17.74 -7.56 5.35
C GLU A 39 19.19 -8.08 5.38
N LEU A 40 19.49 -9.16 4.69
CA LEU A 40 20.85 -9.72 4.62
C LEU A 40 21.85 -8.75 3.98
N VAL A 41 21.44 -8.04 2.92
CA VAL A 41 22.27 -7.00 2.29
C VAL A 41 22.58 -5.86 3.27
N TRP A 42 21.61 -5.49 4.10
CA TRP A 42 21.80 -4.46 5.14
C TRP A 42 22.70 -4.93 6.27
N GLN A 43 22.54 -6.17 6.74
CA GLN A 43 23.41 -6.77 7.76
C GLN A 43 24.87 -6.82 7.28
N ASN A 44 25.10 -7.27 6.04
CA ASN A 44 26.44 -7.29 5.46
C ASN A 44 27.05 -5.87 5.37
N ALA A 45 26.27 -4.87 4.95
CA ALA A 45 26.73 -3.48 4.93
C ALA A 45 27.14 -2.96 6.33
N ASN A 46 26.44 -3.39 7.40
CA ASN A 46 26.82 -3.06 8.76
C ASN A 46 28.09 -3.79 9.22
N ASP A 47 28.28 -5.04 8.83
CA ASP A 47 29.50 -5.80 9.13
C ASP A 47 30.71 -5.17 8.43
N GLU A 48 30.57 -4.79 7.16
CA GLU A 48 31.59 -4.05 6.40
C GLU A 48 31.94 -2.72 7.08
N TYR A 49 30.92 -1.98 7.54
CA TYR A 49 31.11 -0.74 8.30
C TYR A 49 31.85 -0.98 9.62
N ASN A 50 31.45 -1.98 10.41
CA ASN A 50 32.12 -2.31 11.67
C ASN A 50 33.58 -2.72 11.44
N ALA A 51 33.86 -3.49 10.38
CA ALA A 51 35.21 -3.85 9.98
C ALA A 51 36.03 -2.64 9.50
N ALA A 52 35.39 -1.64 8.88
CA ALA A 52 36.03 -0.38 8.52
C ALA A 52 36.37 0.45 9.76
N LEU A 53 35.46 0.54 10.75
CA LEU A 53 35.71 1.24 12.01
C LEU A 53 36.89 0.66 12.79
N LEU A 54 37.02 -0.67 12.85
CA LEU A 54 38.14 -1.34 13.53
C LEU A 54 39.49 -1.07 12.86
N ARG A 55 39.50 -0.81 11.55
CA ARG A 55 40.70 -0.52 10.76
C ARG A 55 40.99 0.98 10.65
N ALA A 56 40.03 1.83 11.01
CA ALA A 56 40.15 3.26 10.82
C ALA A 56 41.26 3.83 11.72
N SER A 57 42.22 4.46 11.07
CA SER A 57 43.35 5.17 11.68
C SER A 57 43.06 6.66 11.88
N SER A 58 41.97 7.17 11.31
CA SER A 58 41.62 8.60 11.39
C SER A 58 40.12 8.85 11.40
N LYS A 59 39.73 10.03 11.91
CA LYS A 59 38.35 10.51 11.83
C LYS A 59 37.83 10.61 10.38
N LEU A 60 38.71 10.91 9.42
CA LEU A 60 38.35 11.00 8.01
C LEU A 60 37.89 9.64 7.45
N GLU A 61 38.59 8.57 7.80
CA GLU A 61 38.22 7.20 7.40
C GLU A 61 36.89 6.76 8.01
N ILE A 62 36.63 7.13 9.27
CA ILE A 62 35.33 6.89 9.94
C ILE A 62 34.21 7.61 9.19
N LEU A 63 34.37 8.90 8.86
CA LEU A 63 33.36 9.66 8.14
C LEU A 63 33.09 9.11 6.73
N MET A 64 34.12 8.63 6.03
CA MET A 64 33.95 7.98 4.72
C MET A 64 33.19 6.66 4.83
N ALA A 65 33.46 5.87 5.88
CA ALA A 65 32.70 4.65 6.17
C ALA A 65 31.24 4.96 6.55
N ASP A 66 30.98 6.05 7.27
CA ASP A 66 29.64 6.52 7.59
C ASP A 66 28.82 6.83 6.33
N VAL A 67 29.40 7.57 5.37
CA VAL A 67 28.73 7.89 4.09
C VAL A 67 28.36 6.60 3.35
N ALA A 68 29.30 5.67 3.19
CA ALA A 68 29.04 4.40 2.52
C ALA A 68 27.92 3.59 3.20
N ARG A 69 27.91 3.55 4.54
CA ARG A 69 26.83 2.91 5.30
C ARG A 69 25.49 3.61 5.08
N TYR A 70 25.45 4.94 5.14
CA TYR A 70 24.22 5.70 4.95
C TYR A 70 23.63 5.51 3.54
N GLU A 71 24.45 5.45 2.49
CA GLU A 71 23.98 5.13 1.14
C GLU A 71 23.32 3.74 1.07
N LYS A 72 23.91 2.75 1.74
CA LYS A 72 23.31 1.41 1.86
C LYS A 72 22.01 1.44 2.69
N GLN A 73 21.98 2.24 3.76
CA GLN A 73 20.79 2.42 4.59
C GLN A 73 19.64 3.05 3.81
N LEU A 74 19.93 4.06 2.96
CA LEU A 74 18.94 4.71 2.10
C LEU A 74 18.32 3.73 1.11
N ALA A 75 19.15 2.91 0.46
CA ALA A 75 18.67 1.87 -0.44
C ALA A 75 17.82 0.82 0.30
N TYR A 76 18.26 0.41 1.48
CA TYR A 76 17.54 -0.53 2.34
C TYR A 76 16.15 0.00 2.74
N THR A 77 16.06 1.22 3.29
CA THR A 77 14.76 1.79 3.71
C THR A 77 13.82 2.01 2.53
N SER A 78 14.33 2.48 1.38
CA SER A 78 13.52 2.64 0.18
C SER A 78 13.00 1.29 -0.32
N LYS A 79 13.81 0.22 -0.27
CA LYS A 79 13.38 -1.12 -0.68
C LYS A 79 12.33 -1.71 0.25
N LYS A 80 12.42 -1.49 1.58
CA LYS A 80 11.35 -1.91 2.52
C LYS A 80 10.01 -1.27 2.19
N TRP A 81 9.98 0.03 1.91
CA TRP A 81 8.76 0.72 1.53
C TRP A 81 8.21 0.25 0.19
N ALA A 82 9.08 -0.05 -0.78
CA ALA A 82 8.66 -0.65 -2.05
C ALA A 82 7.99 -2.02 -1.86
N LEU A 83 8.58 -2.90 -1.04
CA LEU A 83 8.01 -4.21 -0.74
C LEU A 83 6.64 -4.12 -0.05
N ILE A 84 6.43 -3.10 0.79
CA ILE A 84 5.12 -2.86 1.41
C ILE A 84 4.12 -2.35 0.39
N ALA A 85 4.52 -1.44 -0.50
CA ALA A 85 3.66 -0.99 -1.59
C ALA A 85 3.25 -2.17 -2.47
N ASP A 86 4.20 -3.02 -2.88
CA ASP A 86 3.95 -4.23 -3.68
C ASP A 86 2.96 -5.18 -2.99
N LEU A 87 3.11 -5.39 -1.67
CA LEU A 87 2.19 -6.23 -0.90
C LEU A 87 0.78 -5.62 -0.82
N ILE A 88 0.69 -4.32 -0.58
CA ILE A 88 -0.59 -3.62 -0.50
C ILE A 88 -1.30 -3.62 -1.84
N ASP A 89 -0.60 -3.34 -2.94
CA ASP A 89 -1.15 -3.43 -4.29
C ASP A 89 -1.67 -4.83 -4.59
N ALA A 90 -0.92 -5.88 -4.24
CA ALA A 90 -1.39 -7.26 -4.44
C ALA A 90 -2.66 -7.59 -3.63
N LEU A 91 -2.76 -7.11 -2.38
CA LEU A 91 -3.97 -7.27 -1.56
C LEU A 91 -5.16 -6.49 -2.13
N LEU A 92 -4.91 -5.28 -2.65
CA LEU A 92 -5.92 -4.45 -3.31
C LEU A 92 -6.40 -5.07 -4.62
N ASP A 93 -5.49 -5.60 -5.45
CA ASP A 93 -5.83 -6.28 -6.70
C ASP A 93 -6.68 -7.54 -6.46
N TRP A 94 -6.39 -8.29 -5.39
CA TRP A 94 -7.21 -9.43 -5.00
C TRP A 94 -8.63 -9.01 -4.58
N LYS A 95 -8.75 -7.87 -3.88
CA LYS A 95 -10.05 -7.28 -3.51
C LYS A 95 -10.79 -6.77 -4.75
N LEU A 96 -10.11 -6.09 -5.67
CA LEU A 96 -10.69 -5.63 -6.94
C LEU A 96 -11.21 -6.79 -7.76
N ALA A 97 -10.42 -7.86 -7.91
CA ALA A 97 -10.84 -9.06 -8.64
C ALA A 97 -12.13 -9.69 -8.06
N GLN A 98 -12.37 -9.57 -6.74
CA GLN A 98 -13.64 -9.97 -6.12
C GLN A 98 -14.80 -9.04 -6.48
N ILE A 99 -14.56 -7.73 -6.57
CA ILE A 99 -15.57 -6.75 -7.01
C ILE A 99 -15.92 -7.01 -8.48
N GLU A 100 -14.92 -7.15 -9.34
CA GLU A 100 -15.08 -7.42 -10.77
C GLU A 100 -15.83 -8.74 -11.03
N LYS A 101 -15.48 -9.79 -10.29
CA LYS A 101 -16.21 -11.06 -10.32
C LYS A 101 -17.70 -10.87 -9.98
N ASN A 102 -18.02 -10.12 -8.93
CA ASN A 102 -19.41 -9.88 -8.53
C ASN A 102 -20.19 -9.13 -9.61
N ILE A 103 -19.57 -8.14 -10.25
CA ILE A 103 -20.18 -7.38 -11.35
C ILE A 103 -20.41 -8.30 -12.55
N ALA A 104 -19.39 -9.06 -12.97
CA ALA A 104 -19.50 -10.00 -14.08
C ALA A 104 -20.56 -11.09 -13.82
N GLU A 105 -20.75 -11.51 -12.56
CA GLU A 105 -21.81 -12.45 -12.17
C GLU A 105 -23.21 -11.85 -12.36
N VAL A 106 -23.40 -10.59 -11.99
CA VAL A 106 -24.67 -9.87 -12.21
C VAL A 106 -24.92 -9.66 -13.70
N GLU A 107 -23.92 -9.28 -14.48
CA GLU A 107 -24.03 -9.11 -15.94
C GLU A 107 -24.38 -10.43 -16.62
N TYR A 108 -23.67 -11.52 -16.28
CA TYR A 108 -23.98 -12.85 -16.80
C TYR A 108 -25.42 -13.26 -16.50
N ASN A 109 -25.91 -13.04 -15.28
CA ASN A 109 -27.30 -13.35 -14.91
C ASN A 109 -28.30 -12.49 -15.71
N MET A 110 -28.02 -11.20 -15.89
CA MET A 110 -28.84 -10.29 -16.69
C MET A 110 -28.97 -10.77 -18.14
N TYR A 111 -27.86 -11.11 -18.80
CA TYR A 111 -27.88 -11.55 -20.19
C TYR A 111 -28.37 -12.99 -20.36
N SER A 112 -28.21 -13.86 -19.36
CA SER A 112 -28.82 -15.19 -19.33
C SER A 112 -30.35 -15.11 -19.30
N GLU A 113 -30.88 -14.17 -18.54
CA GLU A 113 -32.32 -13.94 -18.46
C GLU A 113 -32.87 -13.27 -19.73
N ASP A 114 -32.16 -12.28 -20.30
CA ASP A 114 -32.51 -11.70 -21.61
C ASP A 114 -32.56 -12.76 -22.72
N TYR A 115 -31.55 -13.64 -22.78
CA TYR A 115 -31.53 -14.76 -23.71
C TYR A 115 -32.74 -15.69 -23.51
N THR A 116 -33.03 -16.07 -22.27
CA THR A 116 -34.16 -16.94 -21.94
C THR A 116 -35.50 -16.30 -22.35
N ASN A 117 -35.66 -15.00 -22.11
CA ASN A 117 -36.87 -14.26 -22.48
C ASN A 117 -37.03 -14.14 -23.99
N LYS A 118 -35.95 -13.86 -24.73
CA LYS A 118 -35.97 -13.83 -26.20
C LYS A 118 -36.25 -15.21 -26.81
N GLN A 119 -35.70 -16.26 -26.23
CA GLN A 119 -35.98 -17.63 -26.67
C GLN A 119 -37.46 -17.98 -26.51
N LYS A 120 -38.09 -17.60 -25.38
CA LYS A 120 -39.54 -17.72 -25.19
C LYS A 120 -40.31 -16.86 -26.19
N ALA A 121 -39.97 -15.58 -26.34
CA ALA A 121 -40.66 -14.68 -27.26
C ALA A 121 -40.60 -15.17 -28.72
N PHE A 122 -39.49 -15.77 -29.14
CA PHE A 122 -39.34 -16.35 -30.47
C PHE A 122 -40.37 -17.47 -30.73
N THR A 123 -40.63 -18.34 -29.73
CA THR A 123 -41.65 -19.41 -29.87
C THR A 123 -43.07 -18.89 -30.10
N TYR A 124 -43.34 -17.63 -29.73
CA TYR A 124 -44.61 -16.96 -29.96
C TYR A 124 -44.56 -15.95 -31.13
N GLY A 125 -43.47 -15.92 -31.90
CA GLY A 125 -43.29 -15.00 -33.04
C GLY A 125 -43.03 -13.54 -32.65
N GLY A 126 -42.67 -13.27 -31.39
CA GLY A 126 -42.48 -11.92 -30.85
C GLY A 126 -41.11 -11.28 -31.12
N VAL A 127 -40.10 -12.07 -31.49
CA VAL A 127 -38.74 -11.61 -31.85
C VAL A 127 -38.19 -12.44 -33.01
N SER A 128 -37.17 -11.92 -33.70
CA SER A 128 -36.48 -12.62 -34.80
C SER A 128 -35.46 -13.65 -34.29
N GLU A 129 -35.14 -14.65 -35.13
CA GLU A 129 -34.07 -15.63 -34.84
C GLU A 129 -32.71 -14.94 -34.64
N THR A 130 -32.45 -13.86 -35.39
CA THR A 130 -31.23 -13.06 -35.26
C THR A 130 -31.10 -12.44 -33.87
N GLU A 131 -32.18 -11.93 -33.29
CA GLU A 131 -32.16 -11.36 -31.94
C GLU A 131 -31.85 -12.41 -30.86
N VAL A 132 -32.35 -13.64 -31.04
CA VAL A 132 -32.03 -14.76 -30.16
C VAL A 132 -30.54 -15.11 -30.25
N LYS A 133 -29.98 -15.19 -31.48
CA LYS A 133 -28.55 -15.44 -31.69
C LYS A 133 -27.66 -14.35 -31.10
N ILE A 134 -28.05 -13.08 -31.23
CA ILE A 134 -27.32 -11.96 -30.61
C ILE A 134 -27.34 -12.06 -29.09
N ALA A 135 -28.48 -12.41 -28.49
CA ALA A 135 -28.60 -12.57 -27.05
C ALA A 135 -27.75 -13.75 -26.53
N LEU A 136 -27.68 -14.85 -27.29
CA LEU A 136 -26.81 -15.99 -27.00
C LEU A 136 -25.33 -15.57 -26.96
N ILE A 137 -24.86 -14.88 -28.00
CA ILE A 137 -23.48 -14.40 -28.09
C ILE A 137 -23.14 -13.48 -26.91
N ARG A 138 -24.04 -12.58 -26.54
CA ARG A 138 -23.84 -11.68 -25.39
C ARG A 138 -23.74 -12.45 -24.07
N ARG A 139 -24.63 -13.41 -23.84
CA ARG A 139 -24.56 -14.30 -22.67
C ARG A 139 -23.21 -15.00 -22.59
N ASP A 140 -22.76 -15.60 -23.70
CA ASP A 140 -21.51 -16.36 -23.75
C ASP A 140 -20.28 -15.48 -23.52
N LEU A 141 -20.31 -14.23 -24.01
CA LEU A 141 -19.27 -13.24 -23.72
C LEU A 141 -19.16 -12.97 -22.21
N HIS A 142 -20.27 -12.69 -21.54
CA HIS A 142 -20.26 -12.40 -20.10
C HIS A 142 -20.02 -13.65 -19.23
N LEU A 143 -20.31 -14.85 -19.74
CA LEU A 143 -19.89 -16.09 -19.09
C LEU A 143 -18.35 -16.21 -19.11
N ALA A 144 -17.72 -15.96 -20.26
CA ALA A 144 -16.27 -15.99 -20.39
C ALA A 144 -15.59 -14.94 -19.49
N GLU A 145 -16.17 -13.74 -19.39
CA GLU A 145 -15.71 -12.68 -18.49
C GLU A 145 -15.80 -13.09 -17.01
N LEU A 146 -16.93 -13.69 -16.59
CA LEU A 146 -17.08 -14.24 -15.24
C LEU A 146 -16.04 -15.33 -14.93
N GLU A 147 -15.80 -16.24 -15.88
CA GLU A 147 -14.78 -17.29 -15.75
C GLU A 147 -13.37 -16.71 -15.66
N TYR A 148 -13.07 -15.68 -16.45
CA TYR A 148 -11.82 -14.94 -16.38
C TYR A 148 -11.59 -14.38 -14.96
N TYR A 149 -12.54 -13.63 -14.39
CA TYR A 149 -12.37 -13.04 -13.07
C TYR A 149 -12.33 -14.08 -11.95
N LYS A 150 -13.06 -15.20 -12.08
CA LYS A 150 -12.93 -16.35 -11.15
C LYS A 150 -11.52 -16.92 -11.14
N ASN A 151 -10.95 -17.17 -12.32
CA ASN A 151 -9.61 -17.73 -12.47
C ASN A 151 -8.52 -16.75 -12.02
N TYR A 152 -8.65 -15.48 -12.43
CA TYR A 152 -7.71 -14.42 -12.05
C TYR A 152 -7.65 -14.24 -10.53
N ARG A 153 -8.80 -14.18 -9.86
CA ARG A 153 -8.86 -14.10 -8.40
C ARG A 153 -8.22 -15.31 -7.72
N ALA A 154 -8.45 -16.52 -8.24
CA ALA A 154 -7.85 -17.74 -7.70
C ALA A 154 -6.32 -17.73 -7.82
N GLN A 155 -5.77 -17.25 -8.95
CA GLN A 155 -4.32 -17.09 -9.13
C GLN A 155 -3.72 -16.08 -8.15
N LEU A 156 -4.37 -14.92 -7.98
CA LEU A 156 -3.97 -13.93 -6.97
C LEU A 156 -4.03 -14.52 -5.56
N GLU A 157 -5.05 -15.31 -5.26
CA GLU A 157 -5.19 -15.95 -3.96
C GLU A 157 -4.06 -16.94 -3.67
N THR A 158 -3.71 -17.79 -4.64
CA THR A 158 -2.56 -18.70 -4.54
C THR A 158 -1.26 -17.91 -4.33
N HIS A 159 -1.01 -16.90 -5.17
CA HIS A 159 0.20 -16.08 -5.08
C HIS A 159 0.34 -15.39 -3.72
N LEU A 160 -0.73 -14.79 -3.20
CA LEU A 160 -0.73 -14.11 -1.90
C LEU A 160 -0.53 -15.10 -0.74
N LYS A 161 -1.19 -16.26 -0.75
CA LYS A 161 -1.03 -17.28 0.29
C LYS A 161 0.38 -17.83 0.34
N GLU A 162 1.00 -18.07 -0.82
CA GLU A 162 2.40 -18.49 -0.92
C GLU A 162 3.34 -17.39 -0.40
N THR A 163 3.14 -16.16 -0.86
CA THR A 163 3.98 -15.00 -0.50
C THR A 163 3.91 -14.66 0.99
N LEU A 164 2.72 -14.71 1.59
CA LEU A 164 2.50 -14.42 3.01
C LEU A 164 2.68 -15.67 3.91
N SER A 165 2.76 -16.86 3.31
CA SER A 165 2.73 -18.14 4.04
C SER A 165 1.55 -18.23 5.01
N VAL A 166 0.34 -17.87 4.56
CA VAL A 166 -0.90 -17.86 5.36
C VAL A 166 -1.97 -18.75 4.73
N SER A 167 -2.87 -19.28 5.56
CA SER A 167 -4.03 -20.06 5.09
C SER A 167 -5.16 -19.16 4.57
N GLU A 168 -5.27 -17.95 5.11
CA GLU A 168 -6.32 -16.97 4.81
C GLU A 168 -5.69 -15.62 4.50
N ILE A 169 -6.21 -14.95 3.46
CA ILE A 169 -5.70 -13.64 3.05
C ILE A 169 -6.26 -12.58 3.99
N PRO A 170 -5.39 -11.73 4.57
CA PRO A 170 -5.83 -10.67 5.46
C PRO A 170 -6.70 -9.66 4.72
N THR A 171 -7.84 -9.29 5.30
CA THR A 171 -8.68 -8.23 4.75
C THR A 171 -8.29 -6.89 5.37
N ILE A 172 -7.85 -5.95 4.53
CA ILE A 172 -7.51 -4.59 4.95
C ILE A 172 -8.77 -3.84 5.39
N THR A 173 -8.71 -3.24 6.58
CA THR A 173 -9.70 -2.29 7.09
C THR A 173 -8.99 -0.99 7.47
N LEU A 174 -9.60 0.15 7.08
CA LEU A 174 -9.00 1.46 7.26
C LEU A 174 -9.77 2.25 8.32
N PRO A 175 -9.21 2.42 9.54
CA PRO A 175 -9.79 3.30 10.54
C PRO A 175 -9.64 4.77 10.11
N LEU A 176 -10.70 5.33 9.52
CA LEU A 176 -10.74 6.74 9.06
C LEU A 176 -10.64 7.79 10.17
N THR A 177 -10.49 7.38 11.43
CA THR A 177 -10.49 8.25 12.60
C THR A 177 -9.09 8.70 13.03
N ALA A 178 -8.02 8.03 12.57
CA ALA A 178 -6.65 8.34 12.96
C ALA A 178 -5.81 8.71 11.73
N LEU A 179 -5.50 10.00 11.57
CA LEU A 179 -4.53 10.45 10.58
C LEU A 179 -3.17 10.72 11.23
N PRO A 180 -2.06 10.43 10.53
CA PRO A 180 -0.77 10.93 10.93
C PRO A 180 -0.79 12.45 11.08
N THR A 181 -0.18 12.95 12.16
CA THR A 181 -0.10 14.38 12.46
C THR A 181 1.19 14.97 11.91
N LEU A 182 1.07 16.08 11.18
CA LEU A 182 2.21 16.91 10.81
C LEU A 182 2.30 18.07 11.82
N ASN A 183 3.24 17.97 12.74
CA ASN A 183 3.59 19.03 13.69
C ASN A 183 5.11 19.23 13.73
N GLU A 184 5.58 20.18 14.54
CA GLU A 184 7.01 20.47 14.68
C GLU A 184 7.83 19.24 15.13
N GLU A 185 7.27 18.39 15.98
CA GLU A 185 7.93 17.17 16.44
C GLU A 185 8.11 16.15 15.31
N THR A 186 7.07 15.93 14.48
CA THR A 186 7.14 15.05 13.31
C THR A 186 8.13 15.60 12.29
N GLN A 187 8.11 16.90 12.01
CA GLN A 187 9.06 17.55 11.10
C GLN A 187 10.50 17.43 11.59
N LYS A 188 10.73 17.62 12.90
CA LYS A 188 12.04 17.45 13.51
C LYS A 188 12.50 16.00 13.42
N LYS A 189 11.65 15.03 13.76
CA LYS A 189 11.96 13.59 13.66
C LYS A 189 12.30 13.19 12.23
N ALA A 190 11.55 13.69 11.25
CA ALA A 190 11.82 13.43 9.84
C ALA A 190 13.18 14.00 9.40
N LYS A 191 13.49 15.24 9.80
CA LYS A 191 14.79 15.87 9.53
C LYS A 191 15.94 15.12 10.19
N ASP A 192 15.84 14.84 11.49
CA ASP A 192 16.87 14.13 12.25
C ASP A 192 17.04 12.67 11.76
N GLY A 193 15.96 12.10 11.21
CA GLY A 193 15.93 10.77 10.61
C GLY A 193 16.53 10.71 9.21
N SER A 194 16.41 11.78 8.41
CA SER A 194 16.75 11.81 6.98
C SER A 194 18.18 11.34 6.70
N ILE A 195 18.28 10.24 5.98
CA ILE A 195 19.54 9.61 5.61
C ILE A 195 20.28 10.47 4.57
N GLU A 196 19.55 11.12 3.65
CA GLU A 196 20.13 12.02 2.64
C GLU A 196 20.79 13.25 3.28
N ILE A 197 20.14 13.84 4.29
CA ILE A 197 20.72 14.95 5.05
C ILE A 197 21.98 14.48 5.81
N LYS A 198 21.96 13.28 6.40
CA LYS A 198 23.15 12.69 7.06
C LYS A 198 24.31 12.47 6.10
N ILE A 199 24.04 11.95 4.89
CA ILE A 199 25.06 11.79 3.83
C ILE A 199 25.67 13.16 3.50
N ALA A 200 24.84 14.18 3.30
CA ALA A 200 25.31 15.53 2.98
C ALA A 200 26.11 16.17 4.13
N GLN A 201 25.70 15.96 5.38
CA GLN A 201 26.41 16.41 6.58
C GLN A 201 27.78 15.74 6.72
N SER A 202 27.85 14.41 6.60
CA SER A 202 29.12 13.68 6.65
C SER A 202 30.04 14.07 5.49
N SER A 203 29.49 14.27 4.29
CA SER A 203 30.26 14.75 3.13
C SER A 203 30.82 16.16 3.33
N ASN A 204 30.04 17.06 3.93
CA ASN A 204 30.52 18.38 4.33
C ASN A 204 31.68 18.26 5.34
N GLU A 205 31.56 17.40 6.35
CA GLU A 205 32.59 17.23 7.37
C GLU A 205 33.88 16.61 6.82
N ILE A 206 33.76 15.69 5.85
CA ILE A 206 34.89 15.13 5.09
C ILE A 206 35.66 16.25 4.40
N GLU A 207 34.97 17.10 3.65
CA GLU A 207 35.60 18.20 2.90
C GLU A 207 36.18 19.27 3.83
N MET A 208 35.49 19.59 4.94
CA MET A 208 36.02 20.47 5.97
C MET A 208 37.29 19.90 6.60
N THR A 209 37.35 18.60 6.84
CA THR A 209 38.54 17.91 7.38
C THR A 209 39.69 17.96 6.38
N ARG A 210 39.43 17.64 5.10
CA ARG A 210 40.41 17.74 4.01
C ARG A 210 40.99 19.15 3.86
N SER A 211 40.16 20.18 4.00
CA SER A 211 40.59 21.58 3.89
C SER A 211 41.59 22.02 4.98
N ARG A 212 41.64 21.30 6.11
CA ARG A 212 42.51 21.58 7.27
C ARG A 212 43.82 20.78 7.25
N LEU A 213 43.99 19.86 6.29
CA LEU A 213 45.22 19.09 6.14
C LEU A 213 46.46 19.90 5.69
N PRO A 214 46.37 21.07 4.99
CA PRO A 214 47.57 21.85 4.64
C PRO A 214 48.30 22.41 5.86
N SER A 215 47.57 22.78 6.92
CA SER A 215 48.18 23.23 8.18
C SER A 215 48.98 22.13 8.89
N ALA A 216 48.82 20.87 8.49
CA ALA A 216 49.61 19.73 8.95
C ALA A 216 50.68 19.27 7.93
N GLY A 217 50.84 19.98 6.80
CA GLY A 217 51.81 19.63 5.75
C GLY A 217 51.40 18.42 4.89
N MET A 218 50.15 17.97 4.95
CA MET A 218 49.69 16.69 4.36
C MET A 218 48.97 16.84 3.00
N THR A 219 48.78 18.06 2.49
CA THR A 219 48.16 18.31 1.17
C THR A 219 48.56 19.69 0.61
N THR A 220 48.28 19.92 -0.68
CA THR A 220 48.59 21.19 -1.35
C THR A 220 47.56 22.28 -1.02
N ALA A 221 47.98 23.55 -1.07
CA ALA A 221 47.07 24.69 -0.87
C ALA A 221 45.89 24.69 -1.87
N SER A 222 46.14 24.32 -3.12
CA SER A 222 45.12 24.22 -4.17
C SER A 222 44.04 23.18 -3.84
N GLN A 223 44.43 22.00 -3.33
CA GLN A 223 43.50 20.96 -2.93
C GLN A 223 42.65 21.37 -1.72
N ALA A 224 43.23 22.08 -0.76
CA ALA A 224 42.44 22.58 0.37
C ALA A 224 41.46 23.68 -0.01
N ASP A 225 41.81 24.60 -0.91
CA ASP A 225 40.87 25.60 -1.38
C ASP A 225 39.75 24.98 -2.22
N TYR A 226 40.04 23.90 -2.96
CA TYR A 226 39.00 23.09 -3.58
C TYR A 226 38.06 22.46 -2.53
N SER A 227 38.60 21.82 -1.50
CA SER A 227 37.79 21.24 -0.42
C SER A 227 36.96 22.28 0.35
N LYS A 228 37.46 23.51 0.55
CA LYS A 228 36.64 24.61 1.12
C LYS A 228 35.43 24.93 0.25
N ARG A 229 35.61 25.00 -1.08
CA ARG A 229 34.50 25.23 -2.03
C ARG A 229 33.51 24.07 -2.01
N MET A 230 34.00 22.82 -2.01
CA MET A 230 33.15 21.63 -1.93
C MET A 230 32.37 21.57 -0.62
N ALA A 231 33.01 21.87 0.52
CA ALA A 231 32.32 22.00 1.80
C ALA A 231 31.19 23.05 1.72
N LYS A 232 31.44 24.21 1.09
CA LYS A 232 30.40 25.23 0.92
C LYS A 232 29.23 24.74 0.05
N ILE A 233 29.51 23.97 -0.99
CA ILE A 233 28.46 23.34 -1.82
C ILE A 233 27.64 22.36 -0.97
N HIS A 234 28.28 21.50 -0.18
CA HIS A 234 27.55 20.59 0.71
C HIS A 234 26.72 21.34 1.76
N GLU A 235 27.19 22.47 2.30
CA GLU A 235 26.42 23.31 3.23
C GLU A 235 25.14 23.85 2.57
N LEU A 236 25.23 24.31 1.33
CA LEU A 236 24.05 24.76 0.56
C LEU A 236 23.14 23.58 0.22
N ASN A 237 23.70 22.41 -0.11
CA ASN A 237 22.93 21.21 -0.39
C ASN A 237 22.13 20.73 0.84
N ILE A 238 22.71 20.75 2.03
CA ILE A 238 22.00 20.43 3.28
C ILE A 238 20.79 21.34 3.46
N LYS A 239 20.94 22.65 3.24
CA LYS A 239 19.84 23.61 3.32
C LYS A 239 18.75 23.34 2.28
N SER A 240 19.14 22.98 1.05
CA SER A 240 18.19 22.58 0.01
C SER A 240 17.41 21.33 0.42
N LEU A 241 18.11 20.26 0.82
CA LEU A 241 17.49 19.00 1.24
C LEU A 241 16.54 19.18 2.44
N GLU A 242 16.89 20.06 3.39
CA GLU A 242 15.99 20.39 4.51
C GLU A 242 14.71 21.09 4.02
N GLN A 243 14.81 22.04 3.09
CA GLN A 243 13.67 22.73 2.51
C GLN A 243 12.79 21.79 1.69
N ASP A 244 13.40 20.95 0.86
CA ASP A 244 12.72 19.95 0.03
C ASP A 244 11.99 18.95 0.94
N LEU A 245 12.63 18.47 2.01
CA LEU A 245 12.00 17.59 3.00
C LEU A 245 10.74 18.21 3.60
N TYR A 246 10.80 19.48 4.04
CA TYR A 246 9.64 20.15 4.63
C TYR A 246 8.53 20.40 3.62
N TYR A 247 8.88 20.77 2.39
CA TYR A 247 7.93 20.93 1.31
C TYR A 247 7.20 19.60 1.00
N ASP A 248 7.96 18.51 0.86
CA ASP A 248 7.41 17.20 0.56
C ASP A 248 6.55 16.66 1.71
N LEU A 249 6.95 16.84 2.97
CA LEU A 249 6.14 16.48 4.12
C LEU A 249 4.78 17.20 4.11
N ALA A 250 4.78 18.51 3.85
CA ALA A 250 3.55 19.29 3.75
C ALA A 250 2.67 18.84 2.58
N ARG A 251 3.29 18.62 1.42
CA ARG A 251 2.62 18.15 0.20
C ARG A 251 1.97 16.77 0.40
N TYR A 252 2.70 15.80 0.94
CA TYR A 252 2.18 14.46 1.17
C TYR A 252 1.13 14.44 2.28
N HIS A 253 1.28 15.28 3.33
CA HIS A 253 0.26 15.40 4.37
C HIS A 253 -1.05 15.95 3.83
N GLU A 254 -0.99 16.97 2.98
CA GLU A 254 -2.18 17.54 2.35
C GLU A 254 -2.83 16.55 1.38
N GLY A 255 -2.02 15.85 0.57
CA GLY A 255 -2.50 14.75 -0.27
C GLY A 255 -3.23 13.67 0.54
N LEU A 256 -2.67 13.26 1.69
CA LEU A 256 -3.29 12.29 2.58
C LEU A 256 -4.62 12.80 3.15
N LYS A 257 -4.75 14.07 3.53
CA LYS A 257 -6.05 14.64 3.96
C LYS A 257 -7.10 14.55 2.86
N ILE A 258 -6.74 14.92 1.64
CA ILE A 258 -7.64 14.88 0.48
C ILE A 258 -8.08 13.45 0.20
N ALA A 259 -7.12 12.51 0.15
CA ALA A 259 -7.39 11.09 -0.06
C ALA A 259 -8.30 10.51 1.05
N THR A 260 -8.10 10.93 2.31
CA THR A 260 -8.96 10.52 3.43
C THR A 260 -10.38 11.05 3.28
N ALA A 261 -10.54 12.32 2.91
CA ALA A 261 -11.85 12.91 2.68
C ALA A 261 -12.58 12.22 1.51
N ARG A 262 -11.87 11.90 0.42
CA ARG A 262 -12.40 11.12 -0.71
C ARG A 262 -12.81 9.72 -0.29
N LEU A 263 -11.95 9.00 0.43
CA LEU A 263 -12.25 7.66 0.94
C LEU A 263 -13.51 7.66 1.80
N LYS A 264 -13.64 8.63 2.72
CA LYS A 264 -14.84 8.77 3.52
C LYS A 264 -16.08 9.01 2.65
N ALA A 265 -16.03 9.95 1.72
CA ALA A 265 -17.14 10.24 0.82
C ALA A 265 -17.53 9.02 -0.02
N SER A 266 -16.57 8.31 -0.61
CA SER A 266 -16.83 7.11 -1.41
C SER A 266 -17.38 5.94 -0.57
N GLN A 267 -16.95 5.79 0.69
CA GLN A 267 -17.54 4.82 1.61
C GLN A 267 -18.98 5.19 1.98
N ASP A 268 -19.26 6.47 2.26
CA ASP A 268 -20.60 6.96 2.57
C ASP A 268 -21.54 6.77 1.36
N GLU A 269 -21.08 7.08 0.15
CA GLU A 269 -21.81 6.83 -1.10
C GLU A 269 -22.09 5.35 -1.32
N LYS A 270 -21.06 4.49 -1.21
CA LYS A 270 -21.22 3.04 -1.30
C LYS A 270 -22.25 2.52 -0.30
N ASN A 271 -22.17 2.94 0.96
CA ASN A 271 -23.10 2.51 2.00
C ASN A 271 -24.53 2.98 1.70
N LEU A 272 -24.70 4.23 1.23
CA LEU A 272 -26.00 4.76 0.82
C LEU A 272 -26.63 3.91 -0.30
N GLN A 273 -25.84 3.48 -1.28
CA GLN A 273 -26.31 2.68 -2.41
C GLN A 273 -26.58 1.23 -2.01
N LEU A 274 -25.71 0.62 -1.20
CA LEU A 274 -25.94 -0.72 -0.65
C LEU A 274 -27.22 -0.80 0.19
N ASN A 275 -27.57 0.27 0.92
CA ASN A 275 -28.82 0.35 1.68
C ASN A 275 -30.07 0.36 0.78
N GLN A 276 -29.94 0.62 -0.52
CA GLN A 276 -31.05 0.51 -1.47
C GLN A 276 -31.26 -0.93 -1.98
N LEU A 277 -30.25 -1.80 -1.88
CA LEU A 277 -30.29 -3.15 -2.41
C LEU A 277 -31.51 -3.96 -1.93
N PRO A 278 -31.88 -3.98 -0.63
CA PRO A 278 -33.06 -4.71 -0.17
C PRO A 278 -34.36 -4.20 -0.79
N LYS A 279 -34.49 -2.89 -1.00
CA LYS A 279 -35.69 -2.29 -1.62
C LYS A 279 -35.78 -2.64 -3.10
N VAL A 280 -34.65 -2.68 -3.80
CA VAL A 280 -34.57 -3.10 -5.21
C VAL A 280 -34.93 -4.58 -5.35
N GLN A 281 -34.41 -5.43 -4.46
CA GLN A 281 -34.75 -6.86 -4.39
C GLN A 281 -36.24 -7.09 -4.09
N GLU A 282 -36.80 -6.36 -3.13
CA GLU A 282 -38.22 -6.43 -2.81
C GLU A 282 -39.09 -5.99 -3.99
N ALA A 283 -38.73 -4.89 -4.66
CA ALA A 283 -39.45 -4.40 -5.84
C ALA A 283 -39.46 -5.41 -6.99
N HIS A 284 -38.34 -6.09 -7.23
CA HIS A 284 -38.26 -7.15 -8.22
C HIS A 284 -39.11 -8.36 -7.83
N THR A 285 -38.98 -8.81 -6.57
CA THR A 285 -39.72 -9.98 -6.05
C THR A 285 -41.24 -9.77 -6.10
N LYS A 286 -41.70 -8.54 -5.87
CA LYS A 286 -43.12 -8.14 -5.97
C LYS A 286 -43.59 -7.81 -7.39
N GLY A 287 -42.70 -7.87 -8.38
CA GLY A 287 -43.01 -7.59 -9.79
C GLY A 287 -43.23 -6.11 -10.11
N TYR A 288 -42.78 -5.18 -9.26
CA TYR A 288 -42.89 -3.73 -9.50
C TYR A 288 -41.87 -3.21 -10.51
N ILE A 289 -40.78 -3.95 -10.73
CA ILE A 289 -39.75 -3.64 -11.74
C ILE A 289 -39.44 -4.90 -12.54
N THR A 290 -38.95 -4.72 -13.77
CA THR A 290 -38.53 -5.85 -14.60
C THR A 290 -37.20 -6.43 -14.10
N ALA A 291 -36.88 -7.66 -14.48
CA ALA A 291 -35.58 -8.26 -14.18
C ALA A 291 -34.41 -7.45 -14.75
N ASN A 292 -34.58 -6.88 -15.96
CA ASN A 292 -33.57 -6.00 -16.55
C ASN A 292 -33.33 -4.73 -15.71
N ASP A 293 -34.41 -4.09 -15.22
CA ASP A 293 -34.29 -2.94 -14.32
C ASP A 293 -33.65 -3.31 -12.98
N TYR A 294 -33.95 -4.51 -12.48
CA TYR A 294 -33.34 -5.05 -11.28
C TYR A 294 -31.82 -5.19 -11.45
N TYR A 295 -31.34 -5.92 -12.46
CA TYR A 295 -29.90 -6.12 -12.65
C TYR A 295 -29.17 -4.81 -12.93
N LYS A 296 -29.73 -3.89 -13.72
CA LYS A 296 -29.14 -2.57 -13.93
C LYS A 296 -28.93 -1.81 -12.63
N LYS A 297 -29.93 -1.81 -11.74
CA LYS A 297 -29.78 -1.18 -10.42
C LYS A 297 -28.75 -1.89 -9.55
N VAL A 298 -28.66 -3.22 -9.61
CA VAL A 298 -27.62 -3.97 -8.88
C VAL A 298 -26.23 -3.62 -9.41
N LEU A 299 -26.05 -3.50 -10.73
CA LEU A 299 -24.80 -3.07 -11.35
C LEU A 299 -24.42 -1.64 -10.94
N GLU A 300 -25.38 -0.72 -10.93
CA GLU A 300 -25.19 0.64 -10.44
C GLU A 300 -24.72 0.64 -8.98
N ILE A 301 -25.32 -0.18 -8.11
CA ILE A 301 -24.91 -0.31 -6.70
C ILE A 301 -23.47 -0.84 -6.60
N TYR A 302 -23.12 -1.91 -7.33
CA TYR A 302 -21.78 -2.49 -7.30
C TYR A 302 -20.71 -1.61 -7.99
N ALA A 303 -21.09 -0.67 -8.87
CA ALA A 303 -20.15 0.31 -9.39
C ALA A 303 -19.54 1.18 -8.28
N TYR A 304 -20.27 1.45 -7.20
CA TYR A 304 -19.74 2.17 -6.04
C TYR A 304 -18.74 1.35 -5.22
N ASP A 305 -18.74 0.02 -5.34
CA ASP A 305 -17.66 -0.80 -4.79
C ASP A 305 -16.32 -0.50 -5.48
N ARG A 306 -16.31 -0.34 -6.81
CA ARG A 306 -15.12 0.08 -7.57
C ARG A 306 -14.65 1.48 -7.16
N THR A 307 -15.56 2.44 -7.06
CA THR A 307 -15.23 3.82 -6.64
C THR A 307 -14.62 3.84 -5.23
N ALA A 308 -15.23 3.14 -4.27
CA ALA A 308 -14.70 3.03 -2.92
C ALA A 308 -13.32 2.34 -2.88
N HIS A 309 -13.11 1.34 -3.74
CA HIS A 309 -11.81 0.67 -3.86
C HIS A 309 -10.71 1.58 -4.43
N HIS A 310 -11.01 2.39 -5.44
CA HIS A 310 -10.05 3.37 -5.96
C HIS A 310 -9.66 4.40 -4.90
N ALA A 311 -10.62 4.89 -4.12
CA ALA A 311 -10.33 5.82 -3.03
C ALA A 311 -9.51 5.17 -1.90
N GLU A 312 -9.71 3.87 -1.65
CA GLU A 312 -8.91 3.09 -0.70
C GLU A 312 -7.44 2.99 -1.15
N LYS A 313 -7.23 2.72 -2.44
CA LYS A 313 -5.89 2.71 -3.04
C LYS A 313 -5.20 4.08 -2.91
N GLU A 314 -5.88 5.15 -3.31
CA GLU A 314 -5.35 6.52 -3.23
C GLU A 314 -4.95 6.91 -1.80
N TYR A 315 -5.76 6.52 -0.81
CA TYR A 315 -5.46 6.72 0.60
C TYR A 315 -4.19 5.97 1.03
N LEU A 316 -4.08 4.69 0.69
CA LEU A 316 -2.94 3.85 1.07
C LEU A 316 -1.63 4.32 0.43
N GLU A 317 -1.67 4.70 -0.85
CA GLU A 317 -0.53 5.30 -1.56
C GLU A 317 -0.08 6.61 -0.90
N SER A 318 -1.04 7.48 -0.58
CA SER A 318 -0.77 8.76 0.10
C SER A 318 -0.21 8.56 1.51
N LEU A 319 -0.70 7.55 2.24
CA LEU A 319 -0.22 7.19 3.57
C LEU A 319 1.23 6.66 3.50
N ILE A 320 1.52 5.75 2.57
CA ILE A 320 2.88 5.24 2.34
C ILE A 320 3.83 6.38 2.01
N ALA A 321 3.45 7.27 1.09
CA ALA A 321 4.28 8.42 0.71
C ALA A 321 4.59 9.34 1.90
N PHE A 322 3.57 9.68 2.71
CA PHE A 322 3.74 10.51 3.89
C PHE A 322 4.64 9.84 4.95
N LEU A 323 4.42 8.56 5.25
CA LEU A 323 5.19 7.82 6.26
C LEU A 323 6.64 7.60 5.81
N LYS A 324 6.85 7.30 4.52
CA LYS A 324 8.18 7.20 3.92
C LYS A 324 8.94 8.53 4.06
N GLN A 325 8.30 9.65 3.70
CA GLN A 325 8.94 10.97 3.81
C GLN A 325 9.18 11.38 5.27
N SER A 326 8.33 10.92 6.19
CA SER A 326 8.52 11.10 7.64
C SER A 326 9.64 10.22 8.22
N ASN A 327 10.30 9.41 7.39
CA ASN A 327 11.31 8.44 7.78
C ASN A 327 10.82 7.49 8.90
N ALA A 328 9.53 7.14 8.86
CA ALA A 328 8.93 6.22 9.80
C ALA A 328 9.44 4.79 9.56
N ASP A 329 9.56 3.99 10.63
CA ASP A 329 9.76 2.55 10.48
C ASP A 329 8.46 1.93 9.94
N PRO A 330 8.48 1.36 8.72
CA PRO A 330 7.29 0.81 8.12
C PRO A 330 6.61 -0.27 8.97
N ILE A 331 7.37 -1.16 9.62
CA ILE A 331 6.79 -2.31 10.36
C ILE A 331 6.13 -1.82 11.66
N ALA A 332 6.69 -0.79 12.28
CA ALA A 332 6.17 -0.25 13.53
C ALA A 332 4.99 0.71 13.33
N VAL A 333 5.01 1.53 12.27
CA VAL A 333 4.11 2.67 12.14
C VAL A 333 2.96 2.40 11.17
N PHE A 334 3.18 1.68 10.06
CA PHE A 334 2.14 1.43 9.08
C PHE A 334 0.92 0.67 9.66
N PRO A 335 1.08 -0.38 10.49
CA PRO A 335 -0.05 -1.07 11.14
C PRO A 335 -0.90 -0.19 12.08
N LEU A 336 -0.43 0.98 12.50
CA LEU A 336 -1.24 1.89 13.32
C LEU A 336 -2.42 2.50 12.54
N TYR A 337 -2.31 2.53 11.22
CA TYR A 337 -3.26 3.15 10.30
C TYR A 337 -3.95 2.14 9.38
N VAL A 338 -3.51 0.88 9.42
CA VAL A 338 -4.06 -0.22 8.63
C VAL A 338 -4.35 -1.38 9.55
N GLN A 339 -5.63 -1.70 9.69
CA GLN A 339 -6.11 -2.82 10.49
C GLN A 339 -6.43 -4.01 9.58
N THR A 340 -6.49 -5.18 10.20
CA THR A 340 -6.90 -6.42 9.55
C THR A 340 -8.03 -7.07 10.33
N LYS A 341 -8.91 -7.72 9.58
CA LYS A 341 -9.87 -8.66 10.14
C LYS A 341 -9.48 -10.09 9.75
#